data_AF-A0A411DJX8-F1
#
_entry.id   AF-A0A411DJX8-F1
#
_cell.length_a   1.000
_cell.length_b   1.000
_cell.length_c   1.000
_cell.angle_alpha   90.00
_cell.angle_beta   90.00
_cell.angle_gamma   90.00
#
_symmetry.space_group_name_H-M   'P 1'
#
loop_
_entity.id
_entity.type
_entity.pdbx_description
1 polymer ?
#
loop_
_entity_poly.entity_id
_entity_poly.type
_entity_poly.pdbx_seq_one_letter_code
_entity_poly.pdbx_strand_id
1 'polypeptide(L)'
;MRIALFLLLFISTLNFAQDKTPVKRDPYLQAPSPTQPQQVRPEDKVKIIHADEIKKDPEKYDGNQYFTGHVQIEHQGSILTADEVVLYNEENFVKAIGNTRLQNTDGSVITAGEMEYDANTQKGVARKNVVLTDPKQTIKTDILYYDRLANQAYFNTGGTISDGQNVTYAKVGTYFLNTRVVDLTGNVKIETPQYTIEGPNIKQNQNTKIADFNGPTTITSKTNPRNRIYTERGTYKMDSKEAYLTKNSRIFYNEKILTGDDMYYNQISGFGKATGNVTLDDPKERRYIKGGYGEIFEKKDSAMMTKSPYAVKVMEKDSIYFAAEKIISYQRPDSLDIKVKKSYLRAFKKARIYKSNAQGRADSIAFNETDGIMHMYTNPILWSGEKQVTGDKVEAYFNTKTEDIDSLKVIGNAFAISKVDSLNLKDEFNQVKGKFMTVYYENNAIKEARVVGNAQSIVYVDDTDQETKKPERIGITLSTCGIIGALFEERALQIISCSIGAVSDTYPMSMIEPSKRKFPDFNWNTKDRIRKWQDILVDTPNNEEIQYTADNELFDKAQKAIDDEKAKEEAKKPKRTRK
;
A
#
# COMPACT_ATOMS: atom_id res chain seq x y z
N MET A 1 114.30 -0.09 -29.34
CA MET A 1 113.22 -0.97 -28.86
C MET A 1 112.00 -0.08 -28.59
N ARG A 2 110.90 -0.23 -29.36
CA ARG A 2 109.51 0.23 -29.05
C ARG A 2 109.30 1.77 -28.93
N ILE A 3 108.32 2.46 -29.49
CA ILE A 3 106.94 2.20 -29.95
C ILE A 3 106.55 3.31 -30.95
N ALA A 4 105.72 2.99 -31.94
CA ALA A 4 105.02 3.93 -32.82
C ALA A 4 103.68 4.36 -32.19
N LEU A 5 103.23 5.60 -32.42
CA LEU A 5 101.80 5.93 -32.33
C LEU A 5 101.41 7.02 -33.33
N PHE A 6 100.43 6.66 -34.15
CA PHE A 6 99.87 7.36 -35.31
C PHE A 6 98.72 8.29 -34.89
N LEU A 7 98.56 9.38 -35.64
CA LEU A 7 97.39 10.24 -35.71
C LEU A 7 96.12 9.42 -36.03
N LEU A 8 95.01 9.66 -35.35
CA LEU A 8 93.69 9.15 -35.75
C LEU A 8 92.60 10.23 -35.56
N LEU A 9 92.00 10.62 -36.69
CA LEU A 9 90.79 11.43 -36.77
C LEU A 9 89.60 10.71 -36.12
N PHE A 10 88.86 11.43 -35.27
CA PHE A 10 87.53 11.03 -34.82
C PHE A 10 86.51 11.30 -35.94
N ILE A 11 85.92 10.23 -36.50
CA ILE A 11 84.67 10.31 -37.24
C ILE A 11 83.56 9.98 -36.25
N SER A 12 82.79 10.99 -35.85
CA SER A 12 81.55 10.83 -35.10
C SER A 12 80.47 10.29 -36.03
N THR A 13 80.08 9.02 -35.89
CA THR A 13 78.84 8.52 -36.47
C THR A 13 77.68 8.93 -35.55
N LEU A 14 76.93 9.93 -35.98
CA LEU A 14 75.59 10.22 -35.47
C LEU A 14 74.68 9.04 -35.84
N ASN A 15 74.37 8.19 -34.86
CA ASN A 15 73.18 7.33 -34.96
C ASN A 15 71.97 8.25 -34.79
N PHE A 16 71.32 8.61 -35.89
CA PHE A 16 69.96 9.14 -35.83
C PHE A 16 69.05 8.02 -35.32
N ALA A 17 68.72 8.07 -34.03
CA ALA A 17 67.52 7.40 -33.54
C ALA A 17 66.33 8.14 -34.16
N GLN A 18 65.70 7.51 -35.14
CA GLN A 18 64.46 8.02 -35.73
C GLN A 18 63.37 7.81 -34.67
N ASP A 19 62.95 8.89 -34.00
CA ASP A 19 61.79 8.87 -33.12
C ASP A 19 60.57 8.40 -33.94
N LYS A 20 60.18 7.13 -33.76
CA LYS A 20 58.95 6.60 -34.36
C LYS A 20 57.77 7.34 -33.73
N THR A 21 56.93 7.95 -34.56
CA THR A 21 55.64 8.48 -34.12
C THR A 21 54.82 7.35 -33.48
N PRO A 22 54.29 7.53 -32.26
CA PRO A 22 53.50 6.49 -31.60
C PRO A 22 52.20 6.26 -32.38
N VAL A 23 51.89 4.98 -32.66
CA VAL A 23 50.70 4.57 -33.38
C VAL A 23 49.44 5.18 -32.76
N LYS A 24 48.65 5.89 -33.56
CA LYS A 24 47.40 6.49 -33.13
C LYS A 24 46.32 5.42 -32.91
N ARG A 25 46.12 5.02 -31.65
CA ARG A 25 45.07 4.08 -31.21
C ARG A 25 44.03 4.76 -30.34
N ASP A 26 42.88 4.12 -30.21
CA ASP A 26 41.92 4.53 -29.21
C ASP A 26 42.49 4.53 -27.78
N PRO A 27 42.23 5.55 -26.96
CA PRO A 27 42.67 5.58 -25.57
C PRO A 27 42.21 4.36 -24.75
N TYR A 28 41.07 3.77 -25.08
CA TYR A 28 40.56 2.58 -24.40
C TYR A 28 41.48 1.36 -24.51
N LEU A 29 42.24 1.28 -25.61
CA LEU A 29 43.14 0.16 -25.91
C LEU A 29 44.49 0.29 -25.21
N GLN A 30 44.79 1.43 -24.60
CA GLN A 30 46.09 1.68 -23.97
C GLN A 30 46.20 0.90 -22.65
N ALA A 31 47.33 0.22 -22.45
CA ALA A 31 47.65 -0.40 -21.18
C ALA A 31 48.08 0.68 -20.16
N PRO A 32 47.72 0.54 -18.86
CA PRO A 32 48.16 1.48 -17.82
C PRO A 32 49.67 1.45 -17.55
N SER A 33 50.42 0.51 -18.13
CA SER A 33 51.88 0.46 -18.16
C SER A 33 52.34 -0.37 -19.37
N PRO A 34 53.52 -0.10 -19.95
CA PRO A 34 54.04 -0.91 -21.06
C PRO A 34 54.38 -2.32 -20.55
N THR A 35 53.48 -3.28 -20.77
CA THR A 35 53.75 -4.70 -20.54
C THR A 35 54.74 -5.19 -21.61
N GLN A 36 55.72 -5.99 -21.20
CA GLN A 36 56.63 -6.65 -22.16
C GLN A 36 55.82 -7.43 -23.21
N PRO A 37 56.20 -7.38 -24.50
CA PRO A 37 55.51 -8.12 -25.54
C PRO A 37 55.53 -9.62 -25.21
N GLN A 38 54.35 -10.20 -24.97
CA GLN A 38 54.20 -11.64 -24.85
C GLN A 38 54.41 -12.26 -26.23
N GLN A 39 55.18 -13.36 -26.30
CA GLN A 39 55.31 -14.13 -27.54
C GLN A 39 53.94 -14.68 -27.95
N VAL A 40 53.40 -14.12 -29.04
CA VAL A 40 52.17 -14.61 -29.68
C VAL A 40 52.45 -15.98 -30.28
N ARG A 41 51.74 -17.01 -29.81
CA ARG A 41 51.84 -18.35 -30.40
C ARG A 41 51.35 -18.30 -31.86
N PRO A 42 51.90 -19.10 -32.79
CA PRO A 42 51.52 -19.06 -34.21
C PRO A 42 50.01 -19.20 -34.46
N GLU A 43 49.31 -19.98 -33.63
CA GLU A 43 47.87 -20.19 -33.64
C GLU A 43 47.02 -18.95 -33.25
N ASP A 44 47.63 -17.95 -32.61
CA ASP A 44 46.99 -16.71 -32.15
C ASP A 44 47.24 -15.54 -33.14
N LYS A 45 47.80 -15.82 -34.33
CA LYS A 45 48.03 -14.79 -35.36
C LYS A 45 46.81 -14.58 -36.25
N VAL A 46 46.57 -13.32 -36.62
CA VAL A 46 45.58 -12.93 -37.63
C VAL A 46 45.95 -13.54 -38.99
N LYS A 47 45.03 -14.25 -39.61
CA LYS A 47 45.16 -14.80 -40.96
C LYS A 47 44.46 -13.89 -41.95
N ILE A 48 45.13 -13.55 -43.04
CA ILE A 48 44.50 -12.82 -44.14
C ILE A 48 43.87 -13.86 -45.07
N ILE A 49 42.55 -13.80 -45.24
CA ILE A 49 41.82 -14.68 -46.16
C ILE A 49 41.83 -14.07 -47.57
N HIS A 50 41.50 -12.79 -47.69
CA HIS A 50 41.37 -12.08 -48.97
C HIS A 50 41.69 -10.60 -48.83
N ALA A 51 42.27 -10.02 -49.87
CA ALA A 51 42.39 -8.58 -50.11
C ALA A 51 42.61 -8.35 -51.60
N ASP A 52 41.97 -7.33 -52.18
CA ASP A 52 42.16 -7.00 -53.59
C ASP A 52 43.57 -6.42 -53.85
N GLU A 53 44.06 -5.59 -52.93
CA GLU A 53 45.39 -4.99 -52.99
C GLU A 53 46.08 -4.99 -51.63
N ILE A 54 47.39 -5.28 -51.64
CA ILE A 54 48.28 -5.17 -50.48
C ILE A 54 49.24 -4.01 -50.73
N LYS A 55 49.24 -3.02 -49.84
CA LYS A 55 50.02 -1.80 -49.97
C LYS A 55 50.89 -1.54 -48.75
N LYS A 56 51.97 -0.82 -48.96
CA LYS A 56 52.84 -0.28 -47.93
C LYS A 56 53.32 1.09 -48.39
N ASP A 57 53.00 2.11 -47.62
CA ASP A 57 53.31 3.50 -47.93
C ASP A 57 53.99 4.14 -46.72
N PRO A 58 55.25 4.58 -46.82
CA PRO A 58 55.95 5.24 -45.72
C PRO A 58 55.26 6.50 -45.18
N GLU A 59 54.44 7.17 -45.99
CA GLU A 59 53.71 8.39 -45.61
C GLU A 59 52.34 8.11 -44.97
N LYS A 60 51.82 6.89 -45.12
CA LYS A 60 50.51 6.46 -44.59
C LYS A 60 50.69 5.42 -43.49
N TYR A 61 49.92 5.53 -42.41
CA TYR A 61 49.90 4.54 -41.32
C TYR A 61 51.29 4.22 -40.74
N ASP A 62 52.16 5.23 -40.64
CA ASP A 62 53.52 5.10 -40.10
C ASP A 62 54.37 4.02 -40.83
N GLY A 63 54.11 3.80 -42.12
CA GLY A 63 54.81 2.79 -42.93
C GLY A 63 54.33 1.35 -42.72
N ASN A 64 53.22 1.15 -42.02
CA ASN A 64 52.63 -0.17 -41.80
C ASN A 64 51.93 -0.71 -43.05
N GLN A 65 51.83 -2.03 -43.13
CA GLN A 65 51.14 -2.70 -44.23
C GLN A 65 49.62 -2.53 -44.08
N TYR A 66 48.96 -2.17 -45.17
CA TYR A 66 47.51 -2.05 -45.23
C TYR A 66 46.96 -2.77 -46.46
N PHE A 67 45.74 -3.25 -46.31
CA PHE A 67 45.00 -4.07 -47.27
C PHE A 67 43.79 -3.25 -47.70
N THR A 68 43.48 -3.24 -48.99
CA THR A 68 42.33 -2.50 -49.53
C THR A 68 41.52 -3.39 -50.47
N GLY A 69 40.20 -3.16 -50.49
CA GLY A 69 39.26 -3.85 -51.36
C GLY A 69 38.84 -5.21 -50.79
N HIS A 70 37.58 -5.28 -50.35
CA HIS A 70 36.91 -6.48 -49.82
C HIS A 70 37.76 -7.29 -48.83
N VAL A 71 38.52 -6.61 -47.97
CA VAL A 71 39.50 -7.27 -47.10
C VAL A 71 38.77 -8.21 -46.15
N GLN A 72 39.28 -9.43 -46.02
CA GLN A 72 38.79 -10.44 -45.10
C GLN A 72 39.95 -11.01 -44.28
N ILE A 73 39.84 -10.91 -42.96
CA ILE A 73 40.79 -11.50 -42.01
C ILE A 73 40.07 -12.46 -41.07
N GLU A 74 40.78 -13.49 -40.63
CA GLU A 74 40.32 -14.47 -39.64
C GLU A 74 41.22 -14.43 -38.41
N HIS A 75 40.61 -14.41 -37.24
CA HIS A 75 41.33 -14.56 -35.99
C HIS A 75 40.50 -15.42 -35.03
N GLN A 76 41.07 -16.58 -34.64
CA GLN A 76 40.44 -17.54 -33.73
C GLN A 76 38.99 -17.92 -34.13
N GLY A 77 38.76 -18.12 -35.42
CA GLY A 77 37.46 -18.50 -35.98
C GLY A 77 36.48 -17.33 -36.21
N SER A 78 36.77 -16.12 -35.71
CA SER A 78 36.01 -14.92 -36.07
C SER A 78 36.52 -14.35 -37.40
N ILE A 79 35.60 -13.93 -38.27
CA ILE A 79 35.89 -13.36 -39.58
C ILE A 79 35.55 -11.87 -39.56
N LEU A 80 36.53 -11.01 -39.81
CA LEU A 80 36.34 -9.57 -39.99
C LEU A 80 36.47 -9.20 -41.47
N THR A 81 35.46 -8.53 -42.02
CA THR A 81 35.51 -7.93 -43.36
C THR A 81 35.50 -6.40 -43.28
N ALA A 82 36.22 -5.72 -44.16
CA ALA A 82 36.24 -4.24 -44.24
C ALA A 82 36.72 -3.75 -45.61
N ASP A 83 36.53 -2.45 -45.89
CA ASP A 83 37.04 -1.81 -47.11
C ASP A 83 38.57 -1.65 -47.06
N GLU A 84 39.11 -1.31 -45.89
CA GLU A 84 40.54 -1.19 -45.62
C GLU A 84 40.89 -1.78 -44.24
N VAL A 85 42.00 -2.50 -44.15
CA VAL A 85 42.55 -3.01 -42.88
C VAL A 85 44.02 -2.66 -42.78
N VAL A 86 44.44 -2.14 -41.64
CA VAL A 86 45.84 -1.85 -41.32
C VAL A 86 46.31 -2.80 -40.25
N LEU A 87 47.43 -3.49 -40.50
CA LEU A 87 48.07 -4.41 -39.54
C LEU A 87 49.36 -3.77 -39.01
N TYR A 88 49.35 -3.48 -37.71
CA TYR A 88 50.48 -2.97 -36.96
C TYR A 88 51.16 -4.15 -36.26
N ASN A 89 52.04 -4.84 -36.99
CA ASN A 89 52.63 -6.10 -36.56
C ASN A 89 53.55 -5.94 -35.35
N GLU A 90 54.31 -4.84 -35.26
CA GLU A 90 55.22 -4.60 -34.13
C GLU A 90 54.45 -4.44 -32.83
N GLU A 91 53.25 -3.87 -32.91
CA GLU A 91 52.44 -3.55 -31.74
C GLU A 91 51.22 -4.44 -31.55
N ASN A 92 51.08 -5.48 -32.37
CA ASN A 92 50.03 -6.49 -32.31
C ASN A 92 48.62 -5.87 -32.31
N PHE A 93 48.41 -4.92 -33.21
CA PHE A 93 47.22 -4.08 -33.30
C PHE A 93 46.63 -4.11 -34.71
N VAL A 94 45.29 -4.16 -34.79
CA VAL A 94 44.54 -4.18 -36.04
C VAL A 94 43.54 -3.03 -36.06
N LYS A 95 43.49 -2.32 -37.18
CA LYS A 95 42.50 -1.28 -37.46
C LYS A 95 41.78 -1.56 -38.77
N ALA A 96 40.48 -1.78 -38.71
CA ALA A 96 39.61 -1.98 -39.87
C ALA A 96 38.73 -0.74 -40.08
N ILE A 97 38.62 -0.28 -41.33
CA ILE A 97 37.99 0.98 -41.71
C ILE A 97 37.05 0.74 -42.89
N GLY A 98 35.83 1.28 -42.82
CA GLY A 98 34.84 1.21 -43.88
C GLY A 98 34.11 -0.13 -43.92
N ASN A 99 32.77 -0.07 -43.92
CA ASN A 99 31.84 -1.21 -43.99
C ASN A 99 32.28 -2.43 -43.13
N THR A 100 32.79 -2.17 -41.93
CA THR A 100 33.39 -3.22 -41.11
C THR A 100 32.30 -4.18 -40.61
N ARG A 101 32.57 -5.48 -40.71
CA ARG A 101 31.67 -6.54 -40.26
C ARG A 101 32.46 -7.68 -39.63
N LEU A 102 32.31 -7.86 -38.33
CA LEU A 102 32.89 -8.96 -37.55
C LEU A 102 31.83 -10.04 -37.34
N GLN A 103 32.07 -11.24 -37.82
CA GLN A 103 31.25 -12.42 -37.58
C GLN A 103 31.99 -13.36 -36.62
N ASN A 104 31.39 -13.61 -35.46
CA ASN A 104 31.96 -14.48 -34.43
C ASN A 104 31.49 -15.92 -34.58
N THR A 105 32.21 -16.83 -33.93
CA THR A 105 31.90 -18.27 -33.92
C THR A 105 30.59 -18.61 -33.22
N ASP A 106 30.09 -17.73 -32.34
CA ASP A 106 28.80 -17.88 -31.66
C ASP A 106 27.60 -17.44 -32.51
N GLY A 107 27.84 -17.03 -33.76
CA GLY A 107 26.83 -16.54 -34.69
C GLY A 107 26.48 -15.07 -34.52
N SER A 108 27.08 -14.36 -33.56
CA SER A 108 26.92 -12.90 -33.45
C SER A 108 27.64 -12.17 -34.58
N VAL A 109 27.05 -11.07 -35.03
CA VAL A 109 27.58 -10.20 -36.07
C VAL A 109 27.62 -8.77 -35.55
N ILE A 110 28.78 -8.14 -35.62
CA ILE A 110 28.95 -6.72 -35.32
C ILE A 110 29.23 -6.00 -36.63
N THR A 111 28.49 -4.95 -36.94
CA THR A 111 28.80 -4.01 -38.02
C THR A 111 29.11 -2.63 -37.46
N ALA A 112 30.04 -1.93 -38.09
CA ALA A 112 30.45 -0.59 -37.68
C ALA A 112 31.14 0.14 -38.85
N GLY A 113 31.37 1.45 -38.72
CA GLY A 113 32.22 2.18 -39.66
C GLY A 113 33.71 1.94 -39.43
N GLU A 114 34.10 1.57 -38.21
CA GLU A 114 35.49 1.34 -37.83
C GLU A 114 35.58 0.36 -36.66
N MET A 115 36.57 -0.53 -36.69
CA MET A 115 36.88 -1.45 -35.60
C MET A 115 38.38 -1.47 -35.32
N GLU A 116 38.74 -1.42 -34.05
CA GLU A 116 40.10 -1.51 -33.56
C GLU A 116 40.23 -2.64 -32.54
N TYR A 117 41.29 -3.43 -32.62
CA TYR A 117 41.58 -4.50 -31.67
C TYR A 117 43.07 -4.57 -31.35
N ASP A 118 43.39 -4.56 -30.07
CA ASP A 118 44.75 -4.71 -29.56
C ASP A 118 44.90 -6.10 -28.92
N ALA A 119 45.73 -6.96 -29.51
CA ALA A 119 45.85 -8.34 -29.07
C ALA A 119 46.71 -8.51 -27.81
N ASN A 120 47.49 -7.49 -27.42
CA ASN A 120 48.27 -7.51 -26.17
C ASN A 120 47.36 -7.27 -24.96
N THR A 121 46.48 -6.27 -25.06
CA THR A 121 45.49 -5.96 -24.00
C THR A 121 44.21 -6.79 -24.14
N GLN A 122 44.00 -7.41 -25.29
CA GLN A 122 42.78 -8.13 -25.68
C GLN A 122 41.51 -7.28 -25.58
N LYS A 123 41.66 -5.99 -25.88
CA LYS A 123 40.57 -5.02 -25.93
C LYS A 123 40.20 -4.70 -27.36
N GLY A 124 38.90 -4.51 -27.59
CA GLY A 124 38.36 -4.09 -28.87
C GLY A 124 37.44 -2.89 -28.72
N VAL A 125 37.38 -2.05 -29.74
CA VAL A 125 36.42 -0.96 -29.85
C VAL A 125 35.85 -0.90 -31.26
N ALA A 126 34.52 -0.83 -31.36
CA ALA A 126 33.81 -0.57 -32.61
C ALA A 126 33.20 0.83 -32.53
N ARG A 127 33.24 1.58 -33.63
CA ARG A 127 32.83 2.99 -33.71
C ARG A 127 32.01 3.28 -34.97
N LYS A 128 31.21 4.34 -34.92
CA LYS A 128 30.39 4.89 -36.02
C LYS A 128 29.26 3.93 -36.40
N ASN A 129 28.06 4.15 -35.85
CA ASN A 129 26.85 3.37 -36.12
C ASN A 129 27.03 1.86 -35.85
N VAL A 130 27.47 1.50 -34.65
CA VAL A 130 27.69 0.11 -34.27
C VAL A 130 26.35 -0.60 -34.14
N VAL A 131 26.21 -1.73 -34.83
CA VAL A 131 25.09 -2.66 -34.69
C VAL A 131 25.63 -4.04 -34.35
N LEU A 132 25.32 -4.53 -33.16
CA LEU A 132 25.57 -5.92 -32.77
C LEU A 132 24.26 -6.70 -32.90
N THR A 133 24.27 -7.76 -33.67
CA THR A 133 23.14 -8.67 -33.84
C THR A 133 23.58 -10.06 -33.36
N ASP A 134 22.91 -10.59 -32.34
CA ASP A 134 23.03 -11.97 -31.91
C ASP A 134 21.70 -12.73 -32.19
N PRO A 135 21.62 -14.06 -32.00
CA PRO A 135 20.40 -14.81 -32.28
C PRO A 135 19.15 -14.40 -31.48
N LYS A 136 19.30 -13.62 -30.40
CA LYS A 136 18.23 -13.26 -29.47
C LYS A 136 17.91 -11.76 -29.47
N GLN A 137 18.86 -10.90 -29.83
CA GLN A 137 18.72 -9.45 -29.70
C GLN A 137 19.62 -8.67 -30.66
N THR A 138 19.29 -7.39 -30.83
CA THR A 138 20.07 -6.40 -31.58
C THR A 138 20.38 -5.21 -30.68
N ILE A 139 21.64 -4.78 -30.67
CA ILE A 139 22.12 -3.61 -29.94
C ILE A 139 22.60 -2.58 -30.95
N LYS A 140 22.12 -1.33 -30.83
CA LYS A 140 22.54 -0.19 -31.64
C LYS A 140 23.16 0.88 -30.74
N THR A 141 24.36 1.35 -31.07
CA THR A 141 25.08 2.39 -30.31
C THR A 141 26.13 3.08 -31.21
N ASP A 142 26.66 4.22 -30.77
CA ASP A 142 27.75 4.89 -31.50
C ASP A 142 29.12 4.25 -31.26
N ILE A 143 29.36 3.75 -30.04
CA ILE A 143 30.62 3.12 -29.64
C ILE A 143 30.34 1.90 -28.76
N LEU A 144 30.93 0.77 -29.13
CA LEU A 144 30.90 -0.46 -28.36
C LEU A 144 32.33 -0.86 -27.96
N TYR A 145 32.54 -1.06 -26.67
CA TYR A 145 33.80 -1.50 -26.09
C TYR A 145 33.70 -2.97 -25.70
N TYR A 146 34.79 -3.69 -25.89
CA TYR A 146 34.92 -5.09 -25.49
C TYR A 146 36.25 -5.31 -24.77
N ASP A 147 36.19 -6.02 -23.65
CA ASP A 147 37.34 -6.50 -22.89
C ASP A 147 37.21 -8.01 -22.74
N ARG A 148 38.07 -8.74 -23.44
CA ARG A 148 38.04 -10.20 -23.45
C ARG A 148 38.50 -10.79 -22.12
N LEU A 149 39.51 -10.19 -21.48
CA LEU A 149 40.05 -10.69 -20.21
C LEU A 149 39.01 -10.52 -19.10
N ALA A 150 38.36 -9.36 -19.06
CA ALA A 150 37.27 -9.07 -18.13
C ALA A 150 35.95 -9.78 -18.49
N ASN A 151 35.85 -10.37 -19.70
CA ASN A 151 34.61 -10.94 -20.24
C ASN A 151 33.45 -9.93 -20.17
N GLN A 152 33.72 -8.71 -20.63
CA GLN A 152 32.80 -7.57 -20.53
C GLN A 152 32.66 -6.87 -21.87
N ALA A 153 31.42 -6.58 -22.26
CA ALA A 153 31.11 -5.65 -23.34
C ALA A 153 30.29 -4.48 -22.80
N TYR A 154 30.53 -3.26 -23.26
CA TYR A 154 29.72 -2.12 -22.81
C TYR A 154 29.65 -0.99 -23.84
N PHE A 155 28.61 -0.18 -23.71
CA PHE A 155 28.48 1.11 -24.39
C PHE A 155 28.23 2.20 -23.35
N ASN A 156 28.65 3.44 -23.63
CA ASN A 156 28.44 4.59 -22.76
C ASN A 156 28.00 5.87 -23.50
N THR A 157 27.75 5.76 -24.81
CA THR A 157 27.28 6.84 -25.69
C THR A 157 25.76 6.82 -25.90
N GLY A 158 25.02 6.07 -25.09
CA GLY A 158 23.64 5.74 -25.37
C GLY A 158 23.51 4.53 -26.29
N GLY A 159 22.49 3.72 -26.05
CA GLY A 159 22.25 2.53 -26.85
C GLY A 159 20.79 2.10 -26.80
N THR A 160 20.38 1.42 -27.87
CA THR A 160 19.07 0.77 -28.01
C THR A 160 19.28 -0.74 -28.13
N ILE A 161 18.62 -1.51 -27.27
CA ILE A 161 18.63 -2.98 -27.29
C ILE A 161 17.22 -3.43 -27.66
N SER A 162 17.09 -4.35 -28.63
CA SER A 162 15.80 -4.87 -29.08
C SER A 162 15.86 -6.38 -29.21
N ASP A 163 14.88 -7.10 -28.65
CA ASP A 163 14.72 -8.55 -28.80
C ASP A 163 13.55 -8.93 -29.76
N GLY A 164 13.03 -7.94 -30.49
CA GLY A 164 11.88 -8.07 -31.38
C GLY A 164 10.52 -7.86 -30.69
N GLN A 165 10.42 -8.07 -29.37
CA GLN A 165 9.20 -7.79 -28.59
C GLN A 165 9.36 -6.59 -27.66
N ASN A 166 10.54 -6.44 -27.08
CA ASN A 166 10.91 -5.43 -26.10
C ASN A 166 12.00 -4.54 -26.67
N VAL A 167 11.91 -3.25 -26.36
CA VAL A 167 12.92 -2.25 -26.73
C VAL A 167 13.41 -1.56 -25.47
N THR A 168 14.72 -1.53 -25.27
CA THR A 168 15.37 -0.92 -24.11
C THR A 168 16.29 0.21 -24.56
N TYR A 169 16.15 1.35 -23.91
CA TYR A 169 16.99 2.52 -24.07
C TYR A 169 17.79 2.74 -22.79
N ALA A 170 19.09 2.98 -22.90
CA ALA A 170 19.95 3.31 -21.76
C ALA A 170 21.09 4.22 -22.20
N LYS A 171 21.62 5.05 -21.29
CA LYS A 171 22.83 5.83 -21.53
C LYS A 171 24.08 4.95 -21.50
N VAL A 172 24.14 4.05 -20.52
CA VAL A 172 25.24 3.09 -20.35
C VAL A 172 24.64 1.70 -20.19
N GLY A 173 25.17 0.74 -20.94
CA GLY A 173 24.82 -0.66 -20.80
C GLY A 173 26.09 -1.50 -20.74
N THR A 174 26.20 -2.32 -19.71
CA THR A 174 27.32 -3.26 -19.52
C THR A 174 26.78 -4.68 -19.50
N TYR A 175 27.39 -5.56 -20.30
CA TYR A 175 27.12 -6.98 -20.31
C TYR A 175 28.32 -7.76 -19.76
N PHE A 176 28.06 -8.53 -18.71
CA PHE A 176 29.03 -9.45 -18.11
C PHE A 176 28.78 -10.85 -18.67
N LEU A 177 29.66 -11.31 -19.56
CA LEU A 177 29.46 -12.56 -20.30
C LEU A 177 29.46 -13.79 -19.37
N ASN A 178 30.30 -13.78 -18.34
CA ASN A 178 30.43 -14.89 -17.38
C ASN A 178 29.16 -15.11 -16.56
N THR A 179 28.57 -14.04 -16.03
CA THR A 179 27.37 -14.10 -15.17
C THR A 179 26.07 -13.94 -15.93
N ARG A 180 26.14 -13.56 -17.22
CA ARG A 180 24.99 -13.22 -18.07
C ARG A 180 24.15 -12.09 -17.49
N VAL A 181 24.80 -11.15 -16.80
CA VAL A 181 24.16 -9.96 -16.21
C VAL A 181 24.29 -8.78 -17.17
N VAL A 182 23.17 -8.10 -17.40
CA VAL A 182 23.09 -6.82 -18.09
C VAL A 182 22.85 -5.72 -17.06
N ASP A 183 23.75 -4.76 -16.94
CA ASP A 183 23.65 -3.61 -16.05
C ASP A 183 23.39 -2.35 -16.87
N LEU A 184 22.18 -1.79 -16.75
CA LEU A 184 21.72 -0.63 -17.50
C LEU A 184 21.65 0.57 -16.57
N THR A 185 22.24 1.70 -16.96
CA THR A 185 22.19 2.94 -16.17
C THR A 185 21.95 4.18 -17.04
N GLY A 186 21.46 5.23 -16.38
CA GLY A 186 21.26 6.56 -16.96
C GLY A 186 19.96 6.64 -17.76
N ASN A 187 18.86 6.90 -17.05
CA ASN A 187 17.50 7.03 -17.60
C ASN A 187 17.10 5.82 -18.46
N VAL A 188 17.17 4.64 -17.85
CA VAL A 188 16.77 3.40 -18.51
C VAL A 188 15.27 3.43 -18.76
N LYS A 189 14.88 3.17 -20.01
CA LYS A 189 13.49 3.00 -20.42
C LYS A 189 13.34 1.67 -21.14
N ILE A 190 12.51 0.77 -20.61
CA ILE A 190 12.20 -0.52 -21.22
C ILE A 190 10.75 -0.49 -21.65
N GLU A 191 10.52 -0.65 -22.94
CA GLU A 191 9.21 -0.76 -23.55
C GLU A 191 8.93 -2.22 -23.88
N THR A 192 7.90 -2.77 -23.25
CA THR A 192 7.35 -4.10 -23.56
C THR A 192 5.99 -3.93 -24.25
N PRO A 193 5.35 -5.00 -24.75
CA PRO A 193 4.01 -4.90 -25.32
C PRO A 193 2.96 -4.39 -24.31
N GLN A 194 3.14 -4.67 -23.01
CA GLN A 194 2.13 -4.39 -21.97
C GLN A 194 2.50 -3.23 -21.03
N TYR A 195 3.79 -2.93 -20.89
CA TYR A 195 4.29 -1.98 -19.89
C TYR A 195 5.44 -1.13 -20.42
N THR A 196 5.59 0.04 -19.81
CA THR A 196 6.77 0.89 -19.87
C THR A 196 7.42 0.91 -18.49
N ILE A 197 8.71 0.58 -18.42
CA ILE A 197 9.50 0.58 -17.17
C ILE A 197 10.56 1.68 -17.29
N GLU A 198 10.61 2.57 -16.31
CA GLU A 198 11.52 3.72 -16.30
C GLU A 198 12.26 3.78 -14.98
N GLY A 199 13.59 3.90 -15.01
CA GLY A 199 14.40 3.99 -13.81
C GLY A 199 15.87 4.33 -14.06
N PRO A 200 16.62 4.70 -13.00
CA PRO A 200 18.02 5.12 -13.15
C PRO A 200 18.99 3.95 -13.31
N ASN A 201 18.71 2.81 -12.66
CA ASN A 201 19.51 1.59 -12.78
C ASN A 201 18.61 0.34 -12.75
N ILE A 202 18.73 -0.48 -13.78
CA ILE A 202 18.05 -1.77 -13.90
C ILE A 202 19.10 -2.82 -14.23
N LYS A 203 19.21 -3.83 -13.38
CA LYS A 203 20.09 -4.98 -13.61
C LYS A 203 19.26 -6.19 -13.99
N GLN A 204 19.65 -6.90 -15.03
CA GLN A 204 18.92 -8.08 -15.50
C GLN A 204 19.85 -9.28 -15.58
N ASN A 205 19.47 -10.38 -14.96
CA ASN A 205 20.16 -11.65 -15.12
C ASN A 205 19.44 -12.50 -16.16
N GLN A 206 20.09 -12.76 -17.28
CA GLN A 206 19.48 -13.49 -18.40
C GLN A 206 19.32 -14.99 -18.12
N ASN A 207 20.06 -15.56 -17.15
CA ASN A 207 19.95 -16.96 -16.74
C ASN A 207 18.76 -17.16 -15.81
N THR A 208 18.66 -16.34 -14.76
CA THR A 208 17.59 -16.47 -13.74
C THR A 208 16.30 -15.77 -14.12
N LYS A 209 16.31 -14.94 -15.17
CA LYS A 209 15.17 -14.11 -15.60
C LYS A 209 14.68 -13.16 -14.52
N ILE A 210 15.62 -12.64 -13.74
CA ILE A 210 15.39 -11.69 -12.66
C ILE A 210 15.86 -10.30 -13.09
N ALA A 211 15.02 -9.30 -12.86
CA ALA A 211 15.39 -7.89 -12.97
C ALA A 211 15.38 -7.22 -11.59
N ASP A 212 16.45 -6.52 -11.24
CA ASP A 212 16.56 -5.73 -10.03
C ASP A 212 16.49 -4.24 -10.36
N PHE A 213 15.68 -3.52 -9.59
CA PHE A 213 15.46 -2.08 -9.68
C PHE A 213 16.23 -1.40 -8.55
N ASN A 214 17.21 -0.56 -8.92
CA ASN A 214 18.07 0.14 -7.97
C ASN A 214 17.90 1.65 -8.11
N GLY A 215 16.99 2.23 -7.34
CA GLY A 215 16.60 3.63 -7.41
C GLY A 215 15.14 3.81 -7.86
N PRO A 216 14.66 5.05 -7.94
CA PRO A 216 13.26 5.36 -8.27
C PRO A 216 12.87 4.78 -9.64
N THR A 217 12.06 3.73 -9.62
CA THR A 217 11.57 3.02 -10.80
C THR A 217 10.05 3.07 -10.84
N THR A 218 9.52 3.40 -12.03
CA THR A 218 8.08 3.37 -12.31
C THR A 218 7.81 2.32 -13.38
N ILE A 219 6.80 1.48 -13.15
CA ILE A 219 6.30 0.49 -14.11
C ILE A 219 4.86 0.89 -14.43
N THR A 220 4.61 1.30 -15.67
CA THR A 220 3.32 1.85 -16.11
C THR A 220 2.68 0.91 -17.12
N SER A 221 1.41 0.55 -16.91
CA SER A 221 0.64 -0.22 -17.89
C SER A 221 0.35 0.61 -19.14
N LYS A 222 0.52 0.02 -20.33
CA LYS A 222 0.15 0.65 -21.61
C LYS A 222 -1.36 0.64 -21.85
N THR A 223 -2.07 -0.35 -21.33
CA THR A 223 -3.53 -0.47 -21.50
C THR A 223 -4.30 0.45 -20.55
N ASN A 224 -3.80 0.62 -19.32
CA ASN A 224 -4.36 1.57 -18.37
C ASN A 224 -3.23 2.28 -17.60
N PRO A 225 -2.77 3.46 -18.04
CA PRO A 225 -1.69 4.19 -17.39
C PRO A 225 -1.96 4.60 -15.93
N ARG A 226 -3.22 4.54 -15.47
CA ARG A 226 -3.57 4.73 -14.05
C ARG A 226 -3.11 3.54 -13.20
N ASN A 227 -2.98 2.35 -13.79
CA ASN A 227 -2.41 1.17 -13.15
C ASN A 227 -0.88 1.22 -13.33
N ARG A 228 -0.18 1.50 -12.23
CA ARG A 228 1.27 1.62 -12.22
C ARG A 228 1.86 1.23 -10.88
N ILE A 229 3.13 0.86 -10.88
CA ILE A 229 3.91 0.57 -9.68
C ILE A 229 5.05 1.58 -9.59
N TYR A 230 5.29 2.09 -8.40
CA TYR A 230 6.47 2.88 -8.08
C TYR A 230 7.25 2.17 -6.96
N THR A 231 8.57 2.11 -7.07
CA THR A 231 9.46 1.61 -6.02
C THR A 231 10.84 2.22 -6.15
N GLU A 232 11.59 2.33 -5.05
CA GLU A 232 13.01 2.69 -5.08
C GLU A 232 13.95 1.48 -4.99
N ARG A 233 13.40 0.32 -4.60
CA ARG A 233 14.12 -0.95 -4.58
C ARG A 233 13.14 -2.08 -4.79
N GLY A 234 13.50 -3.00 -5.67
CA GLY A 234 12.67 -4.18 -5.90
C GLY A 234 13.26 -5.15 -6.89
N THR A 235 12.64 -6.31 -6.95
CA THR A 235 13.02 -7.40 -7.83
C THR A 235 11.79 -7.87 -8.59
N TYR A 236 11.95 -8.14 -9.88
CA TYR A 236 10.92 -8.66 -10.75
C TYR A 236 11.35 -9.98 -11.38
N LYS A 237 10.53 -11.01 -11.21
CA LYS A 237 10.72 -12.31 -11.85
C LYS A 237 9.92 -12.34 -13.15
N MET A 238 10.62 -12.38 -14.28
CA MET A 238 9.99 -12.25 -15.60
C MET A 238 9.13 -13.44 -15.99
N ASP A 239 9.46 -14.65 -15.51
CA ASP A 239 8.73 -15.89 -15.82
C ASP A 239 7.42 -15.97 -15.04
N SER A 240 7.48 -15.80 -13.71
CA SER A 240 6.30 -15.87 -12.82
C SER A 240 5.49 -14.57 -12.77
N LYS A 241 6.01 -13.48 -13.37
CA LYS A 241 5.42 -12.12 -13.35
C LYS A 241 5.19 -11.60 -11.92
N GLU A 242 6.17 -11.84 -11.06
CA GLU A 242 6.12 -11.46 -9.64
C GLU A 242 7.04 -10.26 -9.37
N ALA A 243 6.49 -9.25 -8.72
CA ALA A 243 7.24 -8.09 -8.24
C ALA A 243 7.34 -8.13 -6.70
N TYR A 244 8.55 -7.91 -6.19
CA TYR A 244 8.87 -7.78 -4.78
C TYR A 244 9.45 -6.37 -4.58
N LEU A 245 8.81 -5.54 -3.76
CA LEU A 245 9.09 -4.11 -3.64
C LEU A 245 9.36 -3.78 -2.17
N THR A 246 10.47 -3.09 -1.86
CA THR A 246 10.99 -3.02 -0.48
C THR A 246 11.38 -1.61 -0.03
N LYS A 247 11.13 -0.59 -0.85
CA LYS A 247 11.49 0.80 -0.50
C LYS A 247 10.60 1.81 -1.18
N ASN A 248 9.92 2.63 -0.37
CA ASN A 248 9.03 3.71 -0.81
C ASN A 248 8.01 3.24 -1.87
N SER A 249 7.55 2.00 -1.72
CA SER A 249 6.78 1.30 -2.74
C SER A 249 5.31 1.70 -2.73
N ARG A 250 4.74 1.87 -3.92
CA ARG A 250 3.33 2.22 -4.13
C ARG A 250 2.77 1.46 -5.31
N ILE A 251 1.62 0.82 -5.14
CA ILE A 251 0.87 0.16 -6.20
C ILE A 251 -0.41 0.95 -6.45
N PHE A 252 -0.55 1.50 -7.65
CA PHE A 252 -1.74 2.17 -8.13
C PHE A 252 -2.57 1.18 -8.94
N TYR A 253 -3.81 0.94 -8.54
CA TYR A 253 -4.71 -0.01 -9.22
C TYR A 253 -6.16 0.42 -9.06
N ASN A 254 -6.97 0.39 -10.11
CA ASN A 254 -8.40 0.74 -10.05
C ASN A 254 -8.66 2.07 -9.30
N GLU A 255 -7.79 3.07 -9.51
CA GLU A 255 -7.83 4.39 -8.85
C GLU A 255 -7.56 4.38 -7.33
N LYS A 256 -7.15 3.24 -6.78
CA LYS A 256 -6.72 3.02 -5.39
C LYS A 256 -5.20 3.01 -5.29
N ILE A 257 -4.69 3.28 -4.09
CA ILE A 257 -3.26 3.32 -3.80
C ILE A 257 -2.97 2.37 -2.63
N LEU A 258 -2.20 1.32 -2.87
CA LEU A 258 -1.65 0.47 -1.82
C LEU A 258 -0.20 0.87 -1.55
N THR A 259 0.14 1.02 -0.28
CA THR A 259 1.50 1.28 0.21
C THR A 259 1.82 0.35 1.37
N GLY A 260 3.11 0.10 1.58
CA GLY A 260 3.65 -0.66 2.71
C GLY A 260 5.18 -0.72 2.64
N ASP A 261 5.80 -1.22 3.71
CA ASP A 261 7.26 -1.32 3.80
C ASP A 261 7.81 -2.41 2.87
N ASP A 262 7.21 -3.61 2.93
CA ASP A 262 7.46 -4.70 1.99
C ASP A 262 6.18 -5.05 1.25
N MET A 263 6.27 -5.14 -0.08
CA MET A 263 5.14 -5.42 -0.94
C MET A 263 5.45 -6.52 -1.93
N TYR A 264 4.43 -7.28 -2.28
CA TYR A 264 4.46 -8.29 -3.31
C TYR A 264 3.26 -8.12 -4.22
N TYR A 265 3.47 -8.34 -5.53
CA TYR A 265 2.42 -8.30 -6.52
C TYR A 265 2.65 -9.36 -7.59
N ASN A 266 1.60 -10.12 -7.90
CA ASN A 266 1.60 -11.10 -8.99
C ASN A 266 0.65 -10.65 -10.11
N GLN A 267 1.23 -10.36 -11.27
CA GLN A 267 0.48 -9.81 -12.40
C GLN A 267 -0.54 -10.80 -12.99
N ILE A 268 -0.23 -12.11 -12.97
CA ILE A 268 -1.09 -13.14 -13.58
C ILE A 268 -2.39 -13.27 -12.78
N SER A 269 -2.30 -13.33 -11.45
CA SER A 269 -3.44 -13.50 -10.56
C SER A 269 -4.13 -12.18 -10.20
N GLY A 270 -3.42 -11.05 -10.24
CA GLY A 270 -3.88 -9.77 -9.70
C GLY A 270 -3.90 -9.75 -8.16
N PHE A 271 -3.16 -10.66 -7.53
CA PHE A 271 -3.00 -10.70 -6.08
C PHE A 271 -1.82 -9.85 -5.65
N GLY A 272 -2.03 -9.03 -4.62
CA GLY A 272 -0.97 -8.27 -3.97
C GLY A 272 -1.05 -8.39 -2.46
N LYS A 273 0.09 -8.31 -1.79
CA LYS A 273 0.18 -8.23 -0.32
C LYS A 273 1.20 -7.19 0.10
N ALA A 274 0.97 -6.60 1.26
CA ALA A 274 1.89 -5.65 1.86
C ALA A 274 2.02 -5.92 3.37
N THR A 275 3.21 -5.68 3.91
CA THR A 275 3.53 -5.72 5.35
C THR A 275 4.23 -4.44 5.77
N GLY A 276 3.97 -4.02 7.01
CA GLY A 276 4.59 -2.82 7.58
C GLY A 276 3.93 -1.53 7.07
N ASN A 277 3.43 -0.71 7.99
CA ASN A 277 2.77 0.58 7.71
C ASN A 277 1.79 0.57 6.51
N VAL A 278 1.00 -0.51 6.37
CA VAL A 278 0.17 -0.74 5.19
C VAL A 278 -0.95 0.28 5.16
N THR A 279 -1.08 0.99 4.04
CA THR A 279 -2.21 1.90 3.80
C THR A 279 -2.81 1.59 2.43
N LEU A 280 -4.11 1.35 2.42
CA LEU A 280 -4.95 1.29 1.23
C LEU A 280 -5.80 2.56 1.18
N ASP A 281 -5.52 3.42 0.23
CA ASP A 281 -6.26 4.65 -0.02
C ASP A 281 -7.20 4.48 -1.22
N ASP A 282 -8.45 4.91 -1.06
CA ASP A 282 -9.52 4.87 -2.05
C ASP A 282 -10.15 6.28 -2.15
N PRO A 283 -9.52 7.18 -2.94
CA PRO A 283 -9.94 8.57 -3.03
C PRO A 283 -11.36 8.74 -3.56
N LYS A 284 -11.81 7.84 -4.45
CA LYS A 284 -13.17 7.86 -5.02
C LYS A 284 -14.22 7.62 -3.94
N GLU A 285 -13.92 6.72 -3.00
CA GLU A 285 -14.76 6.49 -1.84
C GLU A 285 -14.43 7.43 -0.67
N ARG A 286 -13.52 8.41 -0.82
CA ARG A 286 -13.06 9.28 0.28
C ARG A 286 -12.70 8.45 1.53
N ARG A 287 -12.04 7.30 1.34
CA ARG A 287 -11.77 6.34 2.41
C ARG A 287 -10.34 5.85 2.34
N TYR A 288 -9.71 5.68 3.49
CA TYR A 288 -8.49 4.89 3.60
C TYR A 288 -8.59 3.85 4.71
N ILE A 289 -7.81 2.78 4.57
CA ILE A 289 -7.68 1.70 5.54
C ILE A 289 -6.19 1.56 5.85
N LYS A 290 -5.83 1.44 7.13
CA LYS A 290 -4.46 1.17 7.57
C LYS A 290 -4.38 -0.10 8.39
N GLY A 291 -3.21 -0.73 8.42
CA GLY A 291 -2.91 -1.89 9.26
C GLY A 291 -1.46 -2.36 9.10
N GLY A 292 -1.07 -3.41 9.82
CA GLY A 292 0.26 -4.01 9.70
C GLY A 292 0.38 -5.04 8.56
N TYR A 293 -0.74 -5.53 8.04
CA TYR A 293 -0.79 -6.46 6.91
C TYR A 293 -2.03 -6.20 6.05
N GLY A 294 -1.84 -6.16 4.73
CA GLY A 294 -2.94 -6.01 3.79
C GLY A 294 -2.78 -6.92 2.57
N GLU A 295 -3.92 -7.37 2.05
CA GLU A 295 -4.03 -8.11 0.79
C GLU A 295 -4.98 -7.40 -0.15
N ILE A 296 -4.70 -7.44 -1.44
CA ILE A 296 -5.56 -6.95 -2.51
C ILE A 296 -5.80 -8.06 -3.53
N PHE A 297 -7.00 -8.07 -4.09
CA PHE A 297 -7.40 -8.92 -5.20
C PHE A 297 -7.95 -7.99 -6.29
N GLU A 298 -7.06 -7.51 -7.16
CA GLU A 298 -7.37 -6.50 -8.20
C GLU A 298 -8.59 -6.88 -9.03
N LYS A 299 -8.63 -8.13 -9.52
CA LYS A 299 -9.70 -8.65 -10.38
C LYS A 299 -11.06 -8.77 -9.69
N LYS A 300 -11.09 -8.85 -8.36
CA LYS A 300 -12.31 -8.89 -7.55
C LYS A 300 -12.69 -7.53 -6.95
N ASP A 301 -11.83 -6.53 -7.16
CA ASP A 301 -11.95 -5.19 -6.56
C ASP A 301 -12.17 -5.25 -5.04
N SER A 302 -11.40 -6.11 -4.38
CA SER A 302 -11.52 -6.39 -2.94
C SER A 302 -10.17 -6.34 -2.24
N ALA A 303 -10.19 -5.92 -0.99
CA ALA A 303 -9.02 -5.87 -0.12
C ALA A 303 -9.35 -6.33 1.29
N MET A 304 -8.33 -6.80 1.99
CA MET A 304 -8.38 -7.24 3.38
C MET A 304 -7.23 -6.60 4.16
N MET A 305 -7.49 -6.16 5.38
CA MET A 305 -6.53 -5.55 6.29
C MET A 305 -6.60 -6.21 7.66
N THR A 306 -5.43 -6.52 8.26
CA THR A 306 -5.27 -7.10 9.60
C THR A 306 -4.06 -6.47 10.31
N LYS A 307 -3.74 -6.97 11.52
CA LYS A 307 -2.71 -6.44 12.44
C LYS A 307 -3.03 -4.99 12.85
N SER A 308 -4.00 -4.86 13.74
CA SER A 308 -4.56 -3.59 14.22
C SER A 308 -5.12 -2.70 13.09
N PRO A 309 -6.02 -3.24 12.23
CA PRO A 309 -6.55 -2.46 11.13
C PRO A 309 -7.56 -1.41 11.62
N TYR A 310 -7.52 -0.24 10.98
CA TYR A 310 -8.59 0.75 11.10
C TYR A 310 -8.90 1.38 9.74
N ALA A 311 -10.16 1.73 9.54
CA ALA A 311 -10.63 2.41 8.34
C ALA A 311 -11.22 3.77 8.71
N VAL A 312 -11.06 4.75 7.82
CA VAL A 312 -11.60 6.09 7.96
C VAL A 312 -12.35 6.44 6.69
N LYS A 313 -13.64 6.72 6.83
CA LYS A 313 -14.49 7.28 5.77
C LYS A 313 -14.65 8.77 6.04
N VAL A 314 -14.13 9.59 5.15
CA VAL A 314 -14.18 11.05 5.24
C VAL A 314 -15.50 11.55 4.66
N MET A 315 -16.21 12.34 5.45
CA MET A 315 -17.50 12.96 5.12
C MET A 315 -17.30 14.47 4.94
N GLU A 316 -18.32 15.24 4.56
CA GLU A 316 -18.20 16.69 4.39
C GLU A 316 -17.84 17.42 5.70
N LYS A 317 -18.47 17.03 6.81
CA LYS A 317 -18.34 17.73 8.11
C LYS A 317 -17.59 16.93 9.18
N ASP A 318 -17.39 15.63 8.97
CA ASP A 318 -16.88 14.71 9.99
C ASP A 318 -16.16 13.52 9.35
N SER A 319 -15.82 12.50 10.14
CA SER A 319 -15.33 11.21 9.64
C SER A 319 -15.88 10.07 10.49
N ILE A 320 -16.12 8.93 9.84
CA ILE A 320 -16.47 7.69 10.53
C ILE A 320 -15.23 6.80 10.57
N TYR A 321 -14.88 6.37 11.77
CA TYR A 321 -13.75 5.51 12.04
C TYR A 321 -14.24 4.12 12.39
N PHE A 322 -13.60 3.10 11.83
CA PHE A 322 -13.88 1.70 12.10
C PHE A 322 -12.59 1.00 12.53
N ALA A 323 -12.67 0.11 13.50
CA ALA A 323 -11.60 -0.83 13.81
C ALA A 323 -12.18 -2.21 14.12
N ALA A 324 -11.38 -3.25 13.89
CA ALA A 324 -11.74 -4.65 14.09
C ALA A 324 -10.46 -5.50 14.09
N GLU A 325 -10.57 -6.81 14.30
CA GLU A 325 -9.44 -7.72 14.07
C GLU A 325 -9.12 -7.87 12.57
N LYS A 326 -10.17 -7.80 11.73
CA LYS A 326 -10.07 -7.87 10.27
C LYS A 326 -11.06 -6.92 9.61
N ILE A 327 -10.57 -6.11 8.67
CA ILE A 327 -11.41 -5.26 7.81
C ILE A 327 -11.33 -5.79 6.39
N ILE A 328 -12.48 -5.91 5.72
CA ILE A 328 -12.58 -6.23 4.30
C ILE A 328 -13.34 -5.09 3.61
N SER A 329 -12.78 -4.56 2.54
CA SER A 329 -13.46 -3.61 1.66
C SER A 329 -13.58 -4.19 0.27
N TYR A 330 -14.74 -4.06 -0.37
CA TYR A 330 -14.93 -4.55 -1.74
C TYR A 330 -15.99 -3.74 -2.48
N GLN A 331 -15.89 -3.73 -3.81
CA GLN A 331 -16.90 -3.17 -4.69
C GLN A 331 -17.57 -4.27 -5.51
N ARG A 332 -18.89 -4.20 -5.69
CA ARG A 332 -19.65 -5.11 -6.56
C ARG A 332 -20.62 -4.33 -7.44
N PRO A 333 -20.88 -4.79 -8.67
CA PRO A 333 -21.95 -4.22 -9.48
C PRO A 333 -23.30 -4.28 -8.76
N ASP A 334 -24.12 -3.26 -8.95
CA ASP A 334 -25.49 -3.27 -8.47
C ASP A 334 -26.30 -4.32 -9.24
N SER A 335 -27.23 -4.98 -8.55
CA SER A 335 -28.11 -5.97 -9.17
C SER A 335 -29.10 -5.33 -10.14
N LEU A 336 -29.40 -4.05 -9.96
CA LEU A 336 -30.33 -3.28 -10.80
C LEU A 336 -29.64 -2.63 -12.00
N ASP A 337 -28.39 -2.20 -11.85
CA ASP A 337 -27.56 -1.67 -12.93
C ASP A 337 -26.10 -2.09 -12.77
N ILE A 338 -25.64 -2.99 -13.64
CA ILE A 338 -24.29 -3.53 -13.61
C ILE A 338 -23.20 -2.46 -13.85
N LYS A 339 -23.56 -1.28 -14.35
CA LYS A 339 -22.64 -0.13 -14.52
C LYS A 339 -22.39 0.61 -13.22
N VAL A 340 -23.29 0.52 -12.25
CA VAL A 340 -23.15 1.13 -10.93
C VAL A 340 -22.41 0.14 -10.03
N LYS A 341 -21.29 0.56 -9.43
CA LYS A 341 -20.59 -0.23 -8.42
C LYS A 341 -20.99 0.26 -7.03
N LYS A 342 -21.39 -0.66 -6.17
CA LYS A 342 -21.64 -0.42 -4.74
C LYS A 342 -20.41 -0.76 -3.91
N SER A 343 -20.08 0.10 -2.95
CA SER A 343 -18.98 -0.06 -2.01
C SER A 343 -19.46 -0.64 -0.68
N TYR A 344 -18.68 -1.59 -0.17
CA TYR A 344 -18.96 -2.29 1.06
C TYR A 344 -17.71 -2.32 1.95
N LEU A 345 -17.94 -2.16 3.26
CA LEU A 345 -16.94 -2.34 4.30
C LEU A 345 -17.45 -3.35 5.33
N ARG A 346 -16.62 -4.32 5.70
CA ARG A 346 -16.93 -5.30 6.74
C ARG A 346 -15.82 -5.29 7.78
N ALA A 347 -16.18 -5.04 9.03
CA ALA A 347 -15.32 -5.12 10.19
C ALA A 347 -15.70 -6.39 10.97
N PHE A 348 -14.80 -7.37 11.01
CA PHE A 348 -15.02 -8.67 11.64
C PHE A 348 -14.30 -8.77 12.97
N LYS A 349 -15.02 -9.23 13.99
CA LYS A 349 -14.55 -9.45 15.36
C LYS A 349 -14.10 -8.17 16.06
N LYS A 350 -14.64 -7.96 17.26
CA LYS A 350 -14.36 -6.77 18.08
C LYS A 350 -14.54 -5.46 17.31
N ALA A 351 -15.57 -5.40 16.48
CA ALA A 351 -15.82 -4.25 15.63
C ALA A 351 -16.21 -3.03 16.47
N ARG A 352 -15.51 -1.92 16.29
CA ARG A 352 -15.73 -0.64 16.97
C ARG A 352 -15.90 0.46 15.94
N ILE A 353 -16.81 1.39 16.21
CA ILE A 353 -17.10 2.54 15.38
C ILE A 353 -17.07 3.82 16.22
N TYR A 354 -16.48 4.87 15.66
CA TYR A 354 -16.48 6.21 16.22
C TYR A 354 -16.86 7.25 15.18
N LYS A 355 -17.73 8.15 15.58
CA LYS A 355 -18.07 9.42 14.97
C LYS A 355 -18.26 10.44 16.12
N SER A 356 -18.08 11.73 15.85
CA SER A 356 -18.19 12.77 16.89
C SER A 356 -19.48 12.71 17.72
N ASN A 357 -20.62 12.34 17.11
CA ASN A 357 -21.94 12.28 17.74
C ASN A 357 -22.50 10.86 17.93
N ALA A 358 -21.77 9.82 17.51
CA ALA A 358 -22.21 8.43 17.61
C ALA A 358 -21.03 7.48 17.79
N GLN A 359 -21.16 6.53 18.70
CA GLN A 359 -20.15 5.51 18.97
C GLN A 359 -20.80 4.15 19.05
N GLY A 360 -20.05 3.09 18.82
CA GLY A 360 -20.60 1.76 19.00
C GLY A 360 -19.57 0.64 18.97
N ARG A 361 -19.99 -0.52 19.46
CA ARG A 361 -19.25 -1.77 19.37
C ARG A 361 -20.18 -2.94 19.09
N ALA A 362 -19.67 -3.96 18.43
CA ALA A 362 -20.36 -5.22 18.15
C ALA A 362 -19.34 -6.34 17.95
N ASP A 363 -19.79 -7.60 17.79
CA ASP A 363 -18.88 -8.63 17.26
C ASP A 363 -18.43 -8.25 15.85
N SER A 364 -19.38 -7.91 14.97
CA SER A 364 -19.09 -7.59 13.58
C SER A 364 -19.98 -6.45 13.07
N ILE A 365 -19.44 -5.64 12.17
CA ILE A 365 -20.15 -4.55 11.47
C ILE A 365 -20.04 -4.77 9.96
N ALA A 366 -21.15 -4.65 9.24
CA ALA A 366 -21.18 -4.63 7.78
C ALA A 366 -21.86 -3.34 7.31
N PHE A 367 -21.14 -2.52 6.55
CA PHE A 367 -21.62 -1.25 6.03
C PHE A 367 -21.70 -1.29 4.50
N ASN A 368 -22.91 -1.14 3.97
CA ASN A 368 -23.13 -0.80 2.57
C ASN A 368 -23.05 0.72 2.46
N GLU A 369 -21.88 1.21 2.04
CA GLU A 369 -21.58 2.65 2.04
C GLU A 369 -22.37 3.38 0.96
N THR A 370 -22.61 2.73 -0.18
CA THR A 370 -23.36 3.35 -1.29
C THR A 370 -24.83 3.52 -0.98
N ASP A 371 -25.43 2.55 -0.30
CA ASP A 371 -26.85 2.61 0.07
C ASP A 371 -27.08 3.22 1.48
N GLY A 372 -26.00 3.50 2.22
CA GLY A 372 -26.08 4.11 3.55
C GLY A 372 -26.69 3.17 4.60
N ILE A 373 -26.40 1.87 4.57
CA ILE A 373 -26.99 0.89 5.50
C ILE A 373 -25.91 0.16 6.26
N MET A 374 -25.87 0.34 7.57
CA MET A 374 -24.93 -0.32 8.47
C MET A 374 -25.64 -1.35 9.34
N HIS A 375 -25.12 -2.57 9.37
CA HIS A 375 -25.58 -3.65 10.21
C HIS A 375 -24.54 -3.96 11.27
N MET A 376 -24.94 -3.98 12.54
CA MET A 376 -24.13 -4.37 13.69
C MET A 376 -24.69 -5.68 14.26
N TYR A 377 -23.83 -6.69 14.40
CA TYR A 377 -24.23 -8.06 14.72
C TYR A 377 -23.69 -8.51 16.08
N THR A 378 -24.51 -9.30 16.79
CA THR A 378 -24.18 -9.97 18.06
C THR A 378 -23.90 -8.98 19.18
N ASN A 379 -24.93 -8.72 19.98
CA ASN A 379 -24.89 -7.83 21.15
C ASN A 379 -24.28 -6.44 20.86
N PRO A 380 -24.69 -5.74 19.79
CA PRO A 380 -24.27 -4.36 19.59
C PRO A 380 -24.63 -3.44 20.76
N ILE A 381 -23.73 -2.52 21.07
CA ILE A 381 -23.97 -1.39 21.95
C ILE A 381 -23.67 -0.13 21.15
N LEU A 382 -24.63 0.80 21.12
CA LEU A 382 -24.47 2.11 20.50
C LEU A 382 -24.65 3.20 21.55
N TRP A 383 -23.91 4.28 21.41
CA TRP A 383 -24.00 5.47 22.24
C TRP A 383 -24.16 6.72 21.38
N SER A 384 -24.98 7.65 21.86
CA SER A 384 -25.10 9.00 21.28
C SER A 384 -25.50 9.98 22.38
N GLY A 385 -24.64 10.96 22.67
CA GLY A 385 -24.78 11.80 23.86
C GLY A 385 -24.97 10.94 25.13
N GLU A 386 -25.84 11.33 26.05
CA GLU A 386 -26.13 10.54 27.26
C GLU A 386 -27.22 9.48 27.04
N LYS A 387 -27.13 8.77 25.91
CA LYS A 387 -28.04 7.69 25.53
C LYS A 387 -27.27 6.45 25.10
N GLN A 388 -27.79 5.27 25.43
CA GLN A 388 -27.26 3.98 25.03
C GLN A 388 -28.39 3.10 24.47
N VAL A 389 -28.10 2.36 23.40
CA VAL A 389 -29.01 1.41 22.77
C VAL A 389 -28.32 0.07 22.60
N THR A 390 -29.01 -1.02 22.96
CA THR A 390 -28.53 -2.40 22.82
C THR A 390 -29.61 -3.32 22.23
N GLY A 391 -29.19 -4.43 21.62
CA GLY A 391 -30.07 -5.50 21.15
C GLY A 391 -29.25 -6.66 20.59
N ASP A 392 -29.91 -7.62 19.90
CA ASP A 392 -29.20 -8.76 19.28
C ASP A 392 -28.57 -8.34 17.93
N LYS A 393 -29.25 -7.46 17.20
CA LYS A 393 -28.79 -6.83 15.95
C LYS A 393 -29.28 -5.38 15.88
N VAL A 394 -28.45 -4.49 15.33
CA VAL A 394 -28.84 -3.11 15.04
C VAL A 394 -28.60 -2.80 13.57
N GLU A 395 -29.55 -2.12 12.94
CA GLU A 395 -29.45 -1.60 11.59
C GLU A 395 -29.55 -0.07 11.64
N ALA A 396 -28.55 0.63 11.13
CA ALA A 396 -28.52 2.07 11.02
C ALA A 396 -28.63 2.48 9.55
N TYR A 397 -29.56 3.40 9.28
CA TYR A 397 -29.83 3.94 7.96
C TYR A 397 -29.35 5.39 7.92
N PHE A 398 -28.56 5.71 6.92
CA PHE A 398 -27.95 7.01 6.70
C PHE A 398 -28.48 7.62 5.40
N ASN A 399 -28.74 8.92 5.42
CA ASN A 399 -28.98 9.67 4.21
C ASN A 399 -27.64 9.91 3.50
N THR A 400 -27.44 9.29 2.34
CA THR A 400 -26.15 9.37 1.62
C THR A 400 -25.86 10.73 0.99
N LYS A 401 -26.86 11.64 0.94
CA LYS A 401 -26.68 13.02 0.46
C LYS A 401 -26.36 13.97 1.59
N THR A 402 -27.10 13.91 2.70
CA THR A 402 -26.90 14.81 3.85
C THR A 402 -25.90 14.27 4.87
N GLU A 403 -25.53 12.99 4.74
CA GLU A 403 -24.60 12.29 5.62
C GLU A 403 -25.08 12.12 7.07
N ASP A 404 -26.37 12.41 7.32
CA ASP A 404 -27.00 12.27 8.63
C ASP A 404 -27.60 10.88 8.83
N ILE A 405 -27.81 10.50 10.09
CA ILE A 405 -28.58 9.31 10.44
C ILE A 405 -30.07 9.60 10.25
N ASP A 406 -30.76 8.71 9.54
CA ASP A 406 -32.21 8.77 9.34
C ASP A 406 -32.93 7.95 10.41
N SER A 407 -32.51 6.69 10.58
CA SER A 407 -33.17 5.78 11.51
C SER A 407 -32.27 4.67 12.02
N LEU A 408 -32.61 4.16 13.21
CA LEU A 408 -32.07 2.94 13.80
C LEU A 408 -33.18 1.91 13.97
N LYS A 409 -32.90 0.66 13.63
CA LYS A 409 -33.73 -0.50 13.96
C LYS A 409 -32.95 -1.44 14.85
N VAL A 410 -33.49 -1.71 16.03
CA VAL A 410 -32.94 -2.63 17.02
C VAL A 410 -33.81 -3.87 17.02
N ILE A 411 -33.18 -5.01 16.80
CA ILE A 411 -33.85 -6.29 16.55
C ILE A 411 -33.44 -7.27 17.64
N GLY A 412 -34.44 -7.76 18.39
CA GLY A 412 -34.23 -8.71 19.48
C GLY A 412 -33.67 -8.01 20.73
N ASN A 413 -34.27 -8.30 21.90
CA ASN A 413 -33.86 -7.76 23.21
C ASN A 413 -33.53 -6.25 23.17
N ALA A 414 -34.37 -5.47 22.48
CA ALA A 414 -34.12 -4.06 22.27
C ALA A 414 -34.23 -3.31 23.60
N PHE A 415 -33.20 -2.56 23.95
CA PHE A 415 -33.13 -1.81 25.20
C PHE A 415 -32.50 -0.44 24.92
N ALA A 416 -33.16 0.63 25.35
CA ALA A 416 -32.60 1.98 25.37
C ALA A 416 -32.55 2.52 26.80
N ILE A 417 -31.43 3.18 27.12
CA ILE A 417 -31.18 3.87 28.38
C ILE A 417 -30.83 5.32 28.05
N SER A 418 -31.41 6.27 28.77
CA SER A 418 -30.97 7.67 28.73
C SER A 418 -30.88 8.26 30.12
N LYS A 419 -29.88 9.12 30.34
CA LYS A 419 -29.78 9.90 31.58
C LYS A 419 -30.95 10.87 31.65
N VAL A 420 -31.59 10.97 32.82
CA VAL A 420 -32.71 11.91 33.04
C VAL A 420 -32.23 13.35 32.98
N ASP A 421 -31.24 13.69 33.80
CA ASP A 421 -30.50 14.94 33.73
C ASP A 421 -29.01 14.65 33.55
N SER A 422 -28.46 15.09 32.42
CA SER A 422 -27.05 14.94 32.05
C SER A 422 -26.11 15.90 32.77
N LEU A 423 -26.63 16.92 33.46
CA LEU A 423 -25.82 17.91 34.18
C LEU A 423 -25.50 17.49 35.63
N ASN A 424 -26.10 16.40 36.12
CA ASN A 424 -25.90 15.89 37.46
C ASN A 424 -25.50 14.41 37.48
N LEU A 425 -24.94 13.97 38.61
CA LEU A 425 -24.50 12.59 38.83
C LEU A 425 -25.52 11.76 39.63
N LYS A 426 -26.81 12.14 39.61
CA LYS A 426 -27.86 11.31 40.23
C LYS A 426 -28.03 10.02 39.46
N ASP A 427 -28.27 8.91 40.15
CA ASP A 427 -28.47 7.58 39.57
C ASP A 427 -29.87 7.41 38.96
N GLU A 428 -30.17 8.24 37.96
CA GLU A 428 -31.50 8.41 37.39
C GLU A 428 -31.47 8.23 35.87
N PHE A 429 -32.15 7.19 35.41
CA PHE A 429 -32.15 6.75 34.02
C PHE A 429 -33.56 6.41 33.54
N ASN A 430 -33.95 7.03 32.43
CA ASN A 430 -35.08 6.58 31.65
C ASN A 430 -34.71 5.31 30.90
N GLN A 431 -35.59 4.32 30.92
CA GLN A 431 -35.35 3.00 30.36
C GLN A 431 -36.57 2.57 29.56
N VAL A 432 -36.35 2.01 28.38
CA VAL A 432 -37.41 1.37 27.60
C VAL A 432 -36.86 0.12 26.94
N LYS A 433 -37.61 -0.98 27.02
CA LYS A 433 -37.23 -2.25 26.41
C LYS A 433 -38.40 -2.97 25.77
N GLY A 434 -38.11 -3.87 24.84
CA GLY A 434 -39.09 -4.71 24.15
C GLY A 434 -38.43 -5.64 23.13
N LYS A 435 -39.23 -6.30 22.30
CA LYS A 435 -38.70 -7.21 21.28
C LYS A 435 -38.02 -6.49 20.12
N PHE A 436 -38.59 -5.37 19.67
CA PHE A 436 -38.07 -4.55 18.58
C PHE A 436 -38.16 -3.07 18.95
N MET A 437 -37.22 -2.27 18.46
CA MET A 437 -37.27 -0.82 18.58
C MET A 437 -36.88 -0.15 17.26
N THR A 438 -37.63 0.88 16.89
CA THR A 438 -37.28 1.77 15.78
C THR A 438 -37.11 3.18 16.33
N VAL A 439 -36.00 3.84 16.00
CA VAL A 439 -35.71 5.23 16.37
C VAL A 439 -35.58 6.03 15.10
N TYR A 440 -36.36 7.10 14.97
CA TYR A 440 -36.30 8.05 13.86
C TYR A 440 -35.59 9.32 14.30
N TYR A 441 -34.76 9.85 13.41
CA TYR A 441 -34.00 11.06 13.63
C TYR A 441 -34.49 12.18 12.72
N GLU A 442 -34.42 13.41 13.21
CA GLU A 442 -34.67 14.63 12.45
C GLU A 442 -33.69 15.70 12.93
N ASN A 443 -33.00 16.37 12.01
CA ASN A 443 -31.99 17.40 12.32
C ASN A 443 -30.92 16.91 13.34
N ASN A 444 -30.45 15.67 13.20
CA ASN A 444 -29.49 15.02 14.10
C ASN A 444 -29.96 14.85 15.56
N ALA A 445 -31.26 15.00 15.83
CA ALA A 445 -31.89 14.68 17.10
C ALA A 445 -32.85 13.50 16.94
N ILE A 446 -33.09 12.75 18.01
CA ILE A 446 -34.16 11.75 18.01
C ILE A 446 -35.49 12.50 17.92
N LYS A 447 -36.37 12.06 17.02
CA LYS A 447 -37.73 12.57 16.87
C LYS A 447 -38.74 11.63 17.51
N GLU A 448 -38.66 10.36 17.15
CA GLU A 448 -39.59 9.32 17.59
C GLU A 448 -38.83 8.04 17.94
N ALA A 449 -39.22 7.38 19.02
CA ALA A 449 -38.85 6.01 19.30
C ALA A 449 -40.11 5.15 19.48
N ARG A 450 -40.16 4.02 18.79
CA ARG A 450 -41.26 3.06 18.85
C ARG A 450 -40.73 1.71 19.27
N VAL A 451 -41.27 1.17 20.35
CA VAL A 451 -40.87 -0.12 20.94
C VAL A 451 -42.04 -1.08 20.89
N VAL A 452 -41.82 -2.29 20.36
CA VAL A 452 -42.88 -3.26 20.05
C VAL A 452 -42.57 -4.62 20.64
N GLY A 453 -43.60 -5.26 21.19
CA GLY A 453 -43.58 -6.63 21.70
C GLY A 453 -43.18 -6.66 23.17
N ASN A 454 -44.18 -6.79 24.05
CA ASN A 454 -44.04 -6.74 25.51
C ASN A 454 -43.17 -5.56 25.95
N ALA A 455 -43.52 -4.37 25.45
CA ALA A 455 -42.77 -3.16 25.71
C ALA A 455 -42.94 -2.75 27.18
N GLN A 456 -41.83 -2.40 27.83
CA GLN A 456 -41.79 -1.97 29.21
C GLN A 456 -40.96 -0.70 29.33
N SER A 457 -41.36 0.23 30.19
CA SER A 457 -40.59 1.44 30.47
C SER A 457 -40.54 1.80 31.94
N ILE A 458 -39.44 2.45 32.33
CA ILE A 458 -39.25 3.15 33.59
C ILE A 458 -38.86 4.58 33.22
N VAL A 459 -39.73 5.55 33.53
CA VAL A 459 -39.47 6.96 33.21
C VAL A 459 -39.66 7.83 34.42
N TYR A 460 -38.69 8.70 34.65
CA TYR A 460 -38.75 9.72 35.68
C TYR A 460 -39.59 10.89 35.19
N VAL A 461 -40.51 11.35 36.03
CA VAL A 461 -41.43 12.43 35.70
C VAL A 461 -41.16 13.61 36.62
N ASP A 462 -40.95 14.76 36.00
CA ASP A 462 -40.79 16.04 36.68
C ASP A 462 -42.04 16.88 36.45
N ASP A 463 -42.43 17.67 37.44
CA ASP A 463 -43.45 18.72 37.32
C ASP A 463 -42.81 20.09 37.50
N THR A 464 -43.40 21.14 36.95
CA THR A 464 -42.86 22.50 37.13
C THR A 464 -43.40 23.11 38.40
N ASP A 465 -42.52 23.37 39.37
CA ASP A 465 -42.90 24.08 40.58
C ASP A 465 -43.41 25.49 40.23
N GLN A 466 -44.60 25.83 40.69
CA GLN A 466 -45.31 27.05 40.27
C GLN A 466 -44.64 28.33 40.79
N GLU A 467 -43.88 28.25 41.90
CA GLU A 467 -43.24 29.41 42.54
C GLU A 467 -41.82 29.66 42.01
N THR A 468 -41.00 28.60 41.95
CA THR A 468 -39.59 28.66 41.56
C THR A 468 -39.39 28.50 40.05
N LYS A 469 -40.42 28.04 39.31
CA LYS A 469 -40.38 27.70 37.89
C LYS A 469 -39.30 26.68 37.54
N LYS A 470 -38.88 25.87 38.50
CA LYS A 470 -37.88 24.80 38.32
C LYS A 470 -38.58 23.45 38.23
N PRO A 471 -38.03 22.50 37.46
CA PRO A 471 -38.54 21.13 37.46
C PRO A 471 -38.29 20.49 38.83
N GLU A 472 -39.33 19.95 39.44
CA GLU A 472 -39.30 19.15 40.65
C GLU A 472 -39.69 17.70 40.33
N ARG A 473 -38.92 16.75 40.84
CA ARG A 473 -39.17 15.32 40.64
C ARG A 473 -40.44 14.89 41.38
N ILE A 474 -41.49 14.52 40.64
CA ILE A 474 -42.74 14.02 41.24
C ILE A 474 -42.77 12.50 41.40
N GLY A 475 -42.02 11.75 40.59
CA GLY A 475 -41.95 10.30 40.74
C GLY A 475 -41.39 9.54 39.56
N ILE A 476 -41.71 8.26 39.53
CA ILE A 476 -41.32 7.31 38.47
C ILE A 476 -42.57 6.61 37.95
N THR A 477 -42.77 6.67 36.65
CA THR A 477 -43.82 5.93 35.95
C THR A 477 -43.26 4.61 35.41
N LEU A 478 -43.89 3.51 35.81
CA LEU A 478 -43.65 2.18 35.27
C LEU A 478 -44.77 1.85 34.30
N SER A 479 -44.43 1.50 33.05
CA SER A 479 -45.43 1.15 32.05
C SER A 479 -45.13 -0.19 31.40
N THR A 480 -46.18 -0.95 31.08
CA THR A 480 -46.11 -2.20 30.31
C THR A 480 -47.27 -2.24 29.31
N CYS A 481 -46.98 -2.51 28.04
CA CYS A 481 -47.97 -2.66 26.98
C CYS A 481 -47.41 -3.38 25.75
N GLY A 482 -48.25 -3.63 24.74
CA GLY A 482 -47.80 -4.20 23.47
C GLY A 482 -46.86 -3.27 22.70
N ILE A 483 -47.11 -1.95 22.74
CA ILE A 483 -46.35 -0.94 22.00
C ILE A 483 -46.17 0.31 22.85
N ILE A 484 -44.92 0.78 23.01
CA ILE A 484 -44.59 2.09 23.58
C ILE A 484 -44.14 3.03 22.46
N GLY A 485 -44.79 4.19 22.35
CA GLY A 485 -44.40 5.30 21.49
C GLY A 485 -43.91 6.48 22.31
N ALA A 486 -42.72 6.97 22.00
CA ALA A 486 -42.10 8.15 22.60
C ALA A 486 -41.76 9.18 21.51
N LEU A 487 -42.13 10.44 21.70
CA LEU A 487 -41.57 11.55 20.93
C LEU A 487 -40.58 12.32 21.79
N PHE A 488 -39.69 13.02 21.11
CA PHE A 488 -38.72 13.89 21.74
C PHE A 488 -38.96 15.31 21.24
N GLU A 489 -39.51 16.16 22.10
CA GLU A 489 -39.69 17.58 21.85
C GLU A 489 -38.63 18.36 22.62
N GLU A 490 -38.00 19.35 21.99
CA GLU A 490 -36.91 20.14 22.59
C GLU A 490 -35.77 19.29 23.21
N ARG A 491 -35.55 18.08 22.68
CA ARG A 491 -34.60 17.06 23.18
C ARG A 491 -34.98 16.42 24.52
N ALA A 492 -36.15 16.72 25.07
CA ALA A 492 -36.73 16.06 26.23
C ALA A 492 -37.62 14.89 25.80
N LEU A 493 -37.62 13.81 26.58
CA LEU A 493 -38.47 12.64 26.34
C LEU A 493 -39.92 12.96 26.74
N GLN A 494 -40.85 12.79 25.80
CA GLN A 494 -42.29 12.77 26.08
C GLN A 494 -42.86 11.42 25.64
N ILE A 495 -43.28 10.59 26.60
CA ILE A 495 -44.01 9.35 26.28
C ILE A 495 -45.42 9.72 25.86
N ILE A 496 -45.82 9.28 24.66
CA ILE A 496 -47.11 9.67 24.08
C ILE A 496 -48.15 8.58 24.18
N SER A 497 -47.73 7.32 24.11
CA SER A 497 -48.70 6.24 24.12
C SER A 497 -48.10 4.93 24.61
N CYS A 498 -48.82 4.30 25.55
CA CYS A 498 -48.72 2.89 25.83
C CYS A 498 -49.97 2.25 25.23
N SER A 499 -49.82 1.53 24.11
CA SER A 499 -50.95 1.00 23.35
C SER A 499 -51.03 -0.51 23.50
N ILE A 500 -52.26 -1.04 23.59
CA ILE A 500 -52.59 -2.46 23.71
C ILE A 500 -52.21 -3.04 25.09
N GLY A 501 -53.23 -3.29 25.93
CA GLY A 501 -53.03 -3.90 27.26
C GLY A 501 -52.20 -3.03 28.21
N ALA A 502 -52.39 -1.71 28.15
CA ALA A 502 -51.58 -0.76 28.91
C ALA A 502 -51.86 -0.83 30.40
N VAL A 503 -50.79 -1.07 31.16
CA VAL A 503 -50.74 -0.91 32.61
C VAL A 503 -49.66 0.14 32.88
N SER A 504 -50.02 1.22 33.56
CA SER A 504 -49.10 2.31 33.86
C SER A 504 -49.38 2.87 35.24
N ASP A 505 -48.39 2.79 36.13
CA ASP A 505 -48.47 3.24 37.51
C ASP A 505 -47.37 4.27 37.77
N THR A 506 -47.73 5.40 38.39
CA THR A 506 -46.78 6.43 38.81
C THR A 506 -46.59 6.36 40.32
N TYR A 507 -45.35 6.14 40.74
CA TYR A 507 -44.97 6.04 42.14
C TYR A 507 -44.19 7.29 42.56
N PRO A 508 -44.58 7.96 43.66
CA PRO A 508 -43.73 8.96 44.28
C PRO A 508 -42.36 8.38 44.64
N MET A 509 -41.32 9.22 44.66
CA MET A 509 -39.95 8.79 45.00
C MET A 509 -39.85 8.13 46.39
N SER A 510 -40.76 8.47 47.32
CA SER A 510 -40.88 7.88 48.66
C SER A 510 -41.49 6.47 48.69
N MET A 511 -42.15 6.02 47.62
CA MET A 511 -42.89 4.75 47.58
C MET A 511 -42.25 3.70 46.67
N ILE A 512 -41.27 4.09 45.84
CA ILE A 512 -40.57 3.18 44.95
C ILE A 512 -39.17 2.84 45.47
N GLU A 513 -39.02 1.55 45.79
CA GLU A 513 -37.75 0.98 46.25
C GLU A 513 -36.63 1.19 45.20
N PRO A 514 -35.41 1.57 45.61
CA PRO A 514 -34.30 1.80 44.68
C PRO A 514 -34.01 0.64 43.72
N SER A 515 -34.16 -0.61 44.18
CA SER A 515 -33.96 -1.82 43.37
C SER A 515 -34.95 -1.95 42.20
N LYS A 516 -36.14 -1.34 42.29
CA LYS A 516 -37.19 -1.38 41.27
C LYS A 516 -37.10 -0.23 40.26
N ARG A 517 -36.19 0.73 40.47
CA ARG A 517 -35.98 1.88 39.58
C ARG A 517 -35.17 1.53 38.33
N LYS A 518 -34.69 0.29 38.22
CA LYS A 518 -33.93 -0.25 37.09
C LYS A 518 -34.47 -1.61 36.70
N PHE A 519 -34.44 -1.92 35.41
CA PHE A 519 -34.73 -3.29 34.98
C PHE A 519 -33.59 -4.24 35.38
N PRO A 520 -33.86 -5.54 35.60
CA PRO A 520 -32.82 -6.51 35.98
C PRO A 520 -31.66 -6.64 34.98
N ASP A 521 -31.94 -6.38 33.70
CA ASP A 521 -31.02 -6.38 32.56
C ASP A 521 -30.40 -4.99 32.28
N PHE A 522 -30.56 -4.03 33.19
CA PHE A 522 -29.95 -2.71 33.07
C PHE A 522 -28.42 -2.80 33.04
N ASN A 523 -27.81 -2.20 32.03
CA ASN A 523 -26.36 -2.13 31.87
C ASN A 523 -25.96 -0.79 31.25
N TRP A 524 -25.53 0.17 32.06
CA TRP A 524 -25.02 1.46 31.59
C TRP A 524 -23.49 1.42 31.47
N ASN A 525 -22.98 1.12 30.29
CA ASN A 525 -21.56 0.84 30.10
C ASN A 525 -20.77 2.11 29.80
N THR A 526 -20.19 2.72 30.83
CA THR A 526 -19.34 3.92 30.72
C THR A 526 -17.86 3.58 30.47
N LYS A 527 -17.40 2.40 30.90
CA LYS A 527 -16.00 1.97 30.84
C LYS A 527 -15.55 1.63 29.42
N ASP A 528 -16.35 0.88 28.66
CA ASP A 528 -16.07 0.52 27.26
C ASP A 528 -16.46 1.62 26.28
N ARG A 529 -17.09 2.69 26.75
CA ARG A 529 -17.58 3.77 25.89
C ARG A 529 -16.40 4.44 25.19
N ILE A 530 -16.48 4.51 23.87
CA ILE A 530 -15.47 5.15 23.02
C ILE A 530 -15.66 6.67 23.18
N ARG A 531 -14.62 7.40 23.63
CA ARG A 531 -14.71 8.87 23.87
C ARG A 531 -13.94 9.67 22.83
N LYS A 532 -12.89 9.09 22.27
CA LYS A 532 -12.11 9.64 21.15
C LYS A 532 -11.87 8.54 20.11
N TRP A 533 -11.57 8.94 18.88
CA TRP A 533 -11.43 7.98 17.79
C TRP A 533 -10.35 6.93 18.05
N GLN A 534 -9.27 7.24 18.76
CA GLN A 534 -8.20 6.27 19.07
C GLN A 534 -8.66 5.12 19.97
N ASP A 535 -9.74 5.30 20.74
CA ASP A 535 -10.26 4.28 21.66
C ASP A 535 -10.78 3.06 20.89
N ILE A 536 -11.05 3.17 19.59
CA ILE A 536 -11.42 2.02 18.74
C ILE A 536 -10.28 1.01 18.58
N LEU A 537 -9.03 1.44 18.80
CA LEU A 537 -7.82 0.64 18.56
C LEU A 537 -7.44 -0.29 19.72
N VAL A 538 -8.11 -0.13 20.87
CA VAL A 538 -7.84 -0.91 22.09
C VAL A 538 -9.06 -1.76 22.46
N ASP A 539 -8.85 -2.81 23.25
CA ASP A 539 -9.93 -3.72 23.59
C ASP A 539 -11.00 -3.08 24.48
N THR A 540 -10.54 -2.37 25.50
CA THR A 540 -11.34 -1.50 26.35
C THR A 540 -10.49 -0.26 26.64
N PRO A 541 -11.00 0.95 26.40
CA PRO A 541 -10.26 2.20 26.69
C PRO A 541 -10.00 2.43 28.19
N ASN A 542 -10.51 1.56 29.07
CA ASN A 542 -10.34 1.60 30.52
C ASN A 542 -10.63 3.00 31.09
N ASN A 543 -11.68 3.64 30.58
CA ASN A 543 -12.13 4.91 31.13
C ASN A 543 -12.51 4.72 32.60
N GLU A 544 -12.26 5.75 33.42
CA GLU A 544 -12.76 5.80 34.79
C GLU A 544 -14.29 5.66 34.77
N GLU A 545 -14.77 4.74 35.59
CA GLU A 545 -16.19 4.48 35.74
C GLU A 545 -16.84 5.67 36.44
N ILE A 546 -17.88 6.22 35.81
CA ILE A 546 -18.62 7.33 36.38
C ILE A 546 -19.45 6.79 37.55
N GLN A 547 -19.13 7.26 38.76
CA GLN A 547 -19.88 6.91 39.96
C GLN A 547 -21.13 7.76 40.06
N TYR A 548 -22.30 7.12 39.98
CA TYR A 548 -23.59 7.77 40.16
C TYR A 548 -24.05 7.63 41.61
N THR A 549 -24.73 8.66 42.12
CA THR A 549 -25.22 8.74 43.50
C THR A 549 -26.72 8.46 43.54
N ALA A 550 -27.11 7.45 44.34
CA ALA A 550 -28.52 7.12 44.50
C ALA A 550 -29.23 8.16 45.36
N ASP A 551 -30.34 8.70 44.86
CA ASP A 551 -31.21 9.62 45.60
C ASP A 551 -32.31 8.82 46.33
N ASN A 552 -31.98 8.36 47.54
CA ASN A 552 -32.84 7.47 48.35
C ASN A 552 -33.46 8.17 49.56
N GLU A 553 -33.13 9.44 49.82
CA GLU A 553 -33.50 10.11 51.07
C GLU A 553 -35.01 10.10 51.35
N LEU A 554 -35.83 10.33 50.33
CA LEU A 554 -37.29 10.34 50.45
C LEU A 554 -37.86 8.95 50.78
N PHE A 555 -37.29 7.90 50.19
CA PHE A 555 -37.70 6.52 50.44
C PHE A 555 -37.26 6.07 51.83
N ASP A 556 -36.02 6.34 52.21
CA ASP A 556 -35.46 5.95 53.51
C ASP A 556 -36.20 6.63 54.67
N LYS A 557 -36.54 7.92 54.51
CA LYS A 557 -37.38 8.65 55.49
C LYS A 557 -38.78 8.04 55.60
N ALA A 558 -39.42 7.70 54.48
CA ALA A 558 -40.75 7.10 54.48
C ALA A 558 -40.74 5.69 55.09
N GLN A 559 -39.76 4.86 54.75
CA GLN A 559 -39.59 3.53 55.30
C GLN A 559 -39.33 3.57 56.81
N LYS A 560 -38.46 4.47 57.27
CA LYS A 560 -38.23 4.70 58.70
C LYS A 560 -39.50 5.10 59.44
N ALA A 561 -40.32 5.99 58.86
CA ALA A 561 -41.60 6.38 59.47
C ALA A 561 -42.57 5.19 59.60
N ILE A 562 -42.64 4.35 58.57
CA ILE A 562 -43.45 3.11 58.59
C ILE A 562 -42.95 2.13 59.65
N ASP A 563 -41.63 1.93 59.75
CA ASP A 563 -41.03 1.01 60.71
C ASP A 563 -41.18 1.50 62.15
N ASP A 564 -41.03 2.81 62.39
CA ASP A 564 -41.30 3.45 63.68
C ASP A 564 -42.77 3.31 64.10
N GLU A 565 -43.71 3.39 63.15
CA GLU A 565 -45.14 3.19 63.41
C GLU A 565 -45.47 1.72 63.70
N LYS A 566 -44.94 0.78 62.91
CA LYS A 566 -45.07 -0.67 63.18
C LYS A 566 -44.49 -1.04 64.54
N ALA A 567 -43.33 -0.50 64.90
CA ALA A 567 -42.72 -0.73 66.22
C ALA A 567 -43.62 -0.20 67.36
N LYS A 568 -44.27 0.96 67.18
CA LYS A 568 -45.26 1.47 68.13
C LYS A 568 -46.49 0.58 68.24
N GLU A 569 -46.95 -0.01 67.14
CA GLU A 569 -48.08 -0.96 67.15
C GLU A 569 -47.70 -2.31 67.77
N GLU A 570 -46.51 -2.84 67.49
CA GLU A 570 -46.02 -4.08 68.11
C GLU A 570 -45.79 -3.92 69.61
N ALA A 571 -45.30 -2.76 70.06
CA ALA A 571 -45.20 -2.43 71.48
C ALA A 571 -46.57 -2.38 72.19
N LYS A 572 -47.67 -2.18 71.46
CA LYS A 572 -49.05 -2.22 71.99
C LYS A 572 -49.66 -3.63 72.00
N LYS A 573 -49.03 -4.64 71.37
CA LYS A 573 -49.55 -6.02 71.39
C LYS A 573 -49.25 -6.67 72.75
N PRO A 574 -50.25 -7.25 73.45
CA PRO A 574 -50.02 -7.85 74.76
C PRO A 574 -49.07 -9.05 74.65
N LYS A 575 -47.99 -9.04 75.45
CA LYS A 575 -47.09 -10.19 75.59
C LYS A 575 -47.88 -11.39 76.13
N ARG A 576 -48.12 -12.41 75.31
CA ARG A 576 -48.67 -13.70 75.77
C ARG A 576 -47.66 -14.36 76.71
N THR A 577 -47.85 -14.21 78.02
CA THR A 577 -47.26 -15.12 79.00
C THR A 577 -47.99 -16.46 78.91
N ARG A 578 -47.30 -17.50 78.41
CA ARG A 578 -47.76 -18.89 78.53
C ARG A 578 -47.73 -19.23 80.03
N LYS A 579 -48.90 -19.51 80.62
CA LYS A 579 -49.00 -20.12 81.96
C LYS A 579 -48.68 -21.60 81.87
#